data_AF-A0A1A0LYI1-F1
#
_entry.id   AF-A0A1A0LYI1-F1
#
_cell.length_a   1.000
_cell.length_b   1.000
_cell.length_c   1.000
_cell.angle_alpha   90.00
_cell.angle_beta   90.00
_cell.angle_gamma   90.00
#
_symmetry.space_group_name_H-M   'P 1'
#
loop_
_entity.id
_entity.type
_entity.pdbx_description
1 polymer ?
#
loop_
_entity_poly.entity_id
_entity_poly.type
_entity_poly.pdbx_seq_one_letter_code
_entity_poly.pdbx_strand_id
1 'polypeptide(L)'
;MGAMKELATEVEFFWDGGAEIGGVTTWSRELPDRRLAIIADGYEQTRLIVQGRTIDEYEGLAEAVHAAGQIARAILSAQMQEWGHERPHRSQRPIRLREGTVRRRAMINTCG
;
A
#
# COMPACT_ATOMS: atom_id res chain seq x y z
N MET A 1 28.92 0.18 -9.04
CA MET A 1 28.79 -0.85 -7.98
C MET A 1 27.62 -0.62 -7.01
N GLY A 2 26.99 0.55 -6.92
CA GLY A 2 25.90 0.81 -5.95
C GLY A 2 24.57 0.10 -6.26
N ALA A 3 24.08 0.20 -7.50
CA ALA A 3 22.76 -0.31 -7.89
C ALA A 3 22.57 -1.83 -7.66
N MET A 4 23.60 -2.64 -7.90
CA MET A 4 23.55 -4.09 -7.64
C MET A 4 23.44 -4.41 -6.15
N LYS A 5 24.04 -3.59 -5.29
CA LYS A 5 23.97 -3.76 -3.84
C LYS A 5 22.59 -3.36 -3.30
N GLU A 6 22.03 -2.28 -3.86
CA GLU A 6 20.66 -1.85 -3.56
C GLU A 6 19.63 -2.89 -3.97
N LEU A 7 19.77 -3.48 -5.15
CA LEU A 7 18.91 -4.57 -5.61
C LEU A 7 19.01 -5.80 -4.69
N ALA A 8 20.23 -6.24 -4.36
CA ALA A 8 20.42 -7.36 -3.45
C ALA A 8 19.78 -7.09 -2.08
N THR A 9 19.95 -5.88 -1.56
CA THR A 9 19.30 -5.44 -0.31
C THR A 9 17.77 -5.48 -0.44
N GLU A 10 17.22 -4.98 -1.55
CA GLU A 10 15.76 -4.97 -1.74
C GLU A 10 15.18 -6.38 -1.75
N VAL A 11 15.83 -7.29 -2.48
CA VAL A 11 15.44 -8.70 -2.56
C VAL A 11 15.57 -9.39 -1.19
N GLU A 12 16.67 -9.17 -0.47
CA GLU A 12 16.91 -9.78 0.85
C GLU A 12 15.93 -9.33 1.93
N PHE A 13 15.53 -8.04 1.93
CA PHE A 13 14.73 -7.48 3.02
C PHE A 13 13.22 -7.48 2.77
N PHE A 14 12.79 -7.37 1.51
CA PHE A 14 11.38 -7.14 1.18
C PHE A 14 10.70 -8.29 0.44
N TRP A 15 11.47 -9.30 0.01
CA TRP A 15 10.93 -10.45 -0.68
C TRP A 15 11.18 -11.72 0.11
N ASP A 16 10.12 -12.47 0.32
CA ASP A 16 10.16 -13.81 0.88
C ASP A 16 10.56 -14.78 -0.25
N GLY A 17 11.79 -15.30 -0.22
CA GLY A 17 12.19 -16.34 -1.16
C GLY A 17 13.67 -16.49 -1.41
N GLY A 18 13.98 -16.99 -2.61
CA GLY A 18 15.22 -17.67 -2.99
C GLY A 18 15.02 -19.18 -3.24
N ALA A 19 13.76 -19.63 -3.36
CA ALA A 19 13.46 -21.03 -3.59
C ALA A 19 13.74 -21.40 -5.05
N GLU A 20 14.62 -22.38 -5.24
CA GLU A 20 14.96 -22.90 -6.56
C GLU A 20 14.05 -24.08 -6.90
N ILE A 21 13.31 -23.97 -7.99
CA ILE A 21 12.37 -24.99 -8.47
C ILE A 21 12.66 -25.23 -9.95
N GLY A 22 13.28 -26.37 -10.27
CA GLY A 22 13.54 -26.77 -11.65
C GLY A 22 14.43 -25.79 -12.43
N GLY A 23 15.43 -25.18 -11.78
CA GLY A 23 16.33 -24.20 -12.40
C GLY A 23 15.75 -22.78 -12.50
N VAL A 24 14.64 -22.51 -11.81
CA VAL A 24 14.05 -21.17 -11.68
C VAL A 24 14.15 -20.75 -10.22
N THR A 25 14.73 -19.58 -9.97
CA THR A 25 14.76 -18.99 -8.62
C THR A 25 13.53 -18.11 -8.44
N THR A 26 12.83 -18.29 -7.33
CA THR A 26 11.58 -17.57 -7.08
C THR A 26 11.62 -16.75 -5.79
N TRP A 27 11.05 -15.55 -5.88
CA TRP A 27 10.82 -14.64 -4.76
C TRP A 27 9.37 -14.23 -4.74
N SER A 28 8.82 -14.02 -3.54
CA SER A 28 7.42 -13.66 -3.36
C SER A 28 7.27 -12.51 -2.38
N ARG A 29 6.21 -11.72 -2.53
CA ARG A 29 5.89 -10.61 -1.63
C ARG A 29 4.41 -10.31 -1.69
N GLU A 30 3.82 -9.97 -0.56
CA GLU A 30 2.48 -9.37 -0.52
C GLU A 30 2.54 -7.88 -0.90
N LEU A 31 1.77 -7.49 -1.93
CA LEU A 31 1.57 -6.10 -2.34
C LEU A 31 0.67 -5.36 -1.33
N PRO A 32 0.65 -4.01 -1.33
CA PRO A 32 -0.15 -3.23 -0.38
C PRO A 32 -1.67 -3.50 -0.41
N ASP A 33 -2.20 -4.07 -1.48
CA ASP A 33 -3.61 -4.50 -1.62
C ASP A 33 -3.82 -5.99 -1.32
N ARG A 34 -2.85 -6.64 -0.64
CA ARG A 34 -2.83 -8.06 -0.29
C ARG A 34 -2.72 -9.02 -1.47
N ARG A 35 -2.41 -8.52 -2.66
CA ARG A 35 -2.12 -9.39 -3.80
C ARG A 35 -0.73 -9.98 -3.68
N LEU A 36 -0.61 -11.29 -3.91
CA LEU A 36 0.69 -11.95 -3.98
C LEU A 36 1.39 -11.60 -5.30
N ALA A 37 2.57 -11.01 -5.20
CA ALA A 37 3.52 -10.85 -6.29
C ALA A 37 4.59 -11.94 -6.19
N ILE A 38 4.98 -12.50 -7.33
CA ILE A 38 6.03 -13.51 -7.46
C ILE A 38 6.94 -13.08 -8.60
N ILE A 39 8.24 -13.04 -8.33
CA ILE A 39 9.27 -12.94 -9.36
C ILE A 39 9.85 -14.34 -9.56
N ALA A 40 9.86 -14.80 -10.80
CA ALA A 40 10.45 -16.07 -11.19
C ALA A 40 11.58 -15.79 -12.20
N ASP A 41 12.82 -16.00 -11.77
CA ASP A 41 14.02 -15.77 -12.57
C ASP A 41 14.58 -17.11 -13.08
N GLY A 42 14.51 -17.29 -14.39
CA GLY A 42 15.01 -18.48 -15.09
C GLY A 42 16.03 -18.12 -16.15
N TYR A 43 16.60 -19.15 -16.79
CA TYR A 43 17.73 -18.99 -17.72
C TYR A 43 17.51 -18.05 -18.89
N GLU A 44 16.29 -17.93 -19.40
CA GLU A 44 16.00 -17.12 -20.60
C GLU A 44 15.31 -15.80 -20.29
N GLN A 45 14.62 -15.69 -19.16
CA GLN A 45 13.78 -14.55 -18.84
C GLN A 45 13.35 -14.53 -17.37
N THR A 46 13.12 -13.33 -16.86
CA THR A 46 12.51 -13.10 -15.56
C THR A 46 11.02 -12.77 -15.74
N ARG A 47 10.12 -13.41 -15.00
CA ARG A 47 8.68 -13.11 -15.05
C ARG A 47 8.20 -12.46 -13.76
N LEU A 48 7.34 -11.45 -13.88
CA LEU A 48 6.55 -10.93 -12.75
C LEU A 48 5.13 -11.45 -12.82
N ILE A 49 4.70 -12.15 -11.78
CA ILE A 49 3.38 -12.75 -11.67
C ILE A 49 2.65 -12.10 -10.49
N VAL A 50 1.43 -11.63 -10.70
CA VAL A 50 0.59 -11.06 -9.64
C VAL A 50 -0.75 -11.79 -9.63
N GLN A 51 -1.15 -12.33 -8.48
CA GLN A 51 -2.40 -13.11 -8.34
C GLN A 51 -2.52 -14.23 -9.39
N GLY A 52 -1.40 -14.94 -9.64
CA GLY A 52 -1.35 -16.04 -10.59
C GLY A 52 -1.39 -15.64 -12.07
N ARG A 53 -1.35 -14.34 -12.40
CA ARG A 53 -1.29 -13.84 -13.78
C ARG A 53 0.08 -13.23 -14.05
N THR A 54 0.72 -13.65 -15.14
CA THR A 54 1.92 -12.99 -15.64
C THR A 54 1.54 -11.57 -16.06
N ILE A 55 2.23 -10.59 -15.47
CA ILE A 55 2.08 -9.18 -15.81
C ILE A 55 2.96 -8.85 -17.00
N ASP A 56 4.24 -9.24 -16.93
CA ASP A 56 5.21 -9.03 -18.00
C ASP A 56 6.43 -9.94 -17.83
N GLU A 57 7.30 -9.92 -18.85
CA GLU A 57 8.57 -10.61 -18.91
C GLU A 57 9.71 -9.58 -19.05
N TYR A 58 10.83 -9.82 -18.38
CA TYR A 58 11.94 -8.88 -18.23
C TYR A 58 13.27 -9.56 -18.54
N GLU A 59 14.25 -8.76 -18.95
CA GLU A 59 15.60 -9.24 -19.25
C GLU A 59 16.37 -9.67 -17.98
N GLY A 60 15.93 -9.24 -16.80
CA GLY A 60 16.55 -9.65 -15.55
C GLY A 60 15.78 -9.25 -14.29
N LEU A 61 16.25 -9.80 -13.17
CA LEU A 61 15.70 -9.59 -11.83
C LEU A 61 15.51 -8.11 -11.46
N ALA A 62 16.47 -7.25 -11.83
CA ALA A 62 16.44 -5.82 -11.50
C ALA A 62 15.19 -5.12 -12.02
N GLU A 63 14.82 -5.40 -13.27
CA GLU A 63 13.68 -4.78 -13.93
C GLU A 63 12.36 -5.31 -13.38
N ALA A 64 12.28 -6.62 -13.12
CA ALA A 64 11.11 -7.24 -12.51
C ALA A 64 10.84 -6.70 -11.10
N VAL A 65 11.89 -6.53 -10.29
CA VAL A 65 11.80 -5.90 -8.95
C VAL A 65 11.35 -4.46 -9.07
N HIS A 66 11.95 -3.69 -9.99
CA HIS A 66 11.55 -2.31 -10.23
C HIS A 66 10.07 -2.19 -10.61
N ALA A 67 9.60 -3.02 -11.54
CA ALA A 67 8.21 -3.04 -11.98
C ALA A 67 7.25 -3.40 -10.83
N ALA A 68 7.58 -4.39 -10.01
CA ALA A 68 6.81 -4.71 -8.81
C ALA A 68 6.74 -3.53 -7.83
N GLY A 69 7.84 -2.80 -7.64
CA GLY A 69 7.89 -1.57 -6.86
C GLY A 69 6.98 -0.47 -7.41
N GLN A 70 6.93 -0.29 -8.74
CA GLN A 70 6.01 0.66 -9.38
C GLN A 70 4.55 0.28 -9.16
N ILE A 71 4.20 -1.01 -9.24
CA ILE A 71 2.84 -1.50 -8.94
C ILE A 71 2.48 -1.18 -7.49
N ALA A 72 3.36 -1.50 -6.52
CA ALA A 72 3.12 -1.19 -5.11
C ALA A 72 2.92 0.31 -4.87
N ARG A 73 3.73 1.16 -5.51
CA ARG A 73 3.61 2.62 -5.41
C ARG A 73 2.28 3.14 -5.99
N ALA A 74 1.84 2.59 -7.12
CA ALA A 74 0.57 2.96 -7.72
C ALA A 74 -0.62 2.61 -6.81
N ILE A 75 -0.60 1.43 -6.19
CA ILE A 75 -1.61 0.99 -5.22
C ILE A 75 -1.67 1.95 -4.02
N LEU A 76 -0.52 2.24 -3.40
CA LEU A 76 -0.45 3.14 -2.25
C LEU A 76 -0.94 4.55 -2.60
N SER A 77 -0.59 5.04 -3.79
CA SER A 77 -1.03 6.35 -4.26
C SER A 77 -2.55 6.42 -4.42
N ALA A 78 -3.17 5.36 -4.94
CA ALA A 78 -4.63 5.26 -5.06
C ALA A 78 -5.33 5.19 -3.69
N GLN A 79 -4.80 4.40 -2.75
CA GLN A 79 -5.33 4.32 -1.38
C GLN A 79 -5.23 5.67 -0.64
N MET A 80 -4.11 6.39 -0.80
CA MET A 80 -3.95 7.73 -0.21
C MET A 80 -4.95 8.74 -0.78
N GLN A 81 -5.27 8.66 -2.08
CA GLN A 81 -6.31 9.49 -2.68
C GLN A 81 -7.68 9.17 -2.09
N GLU A 82 -8.03 7.89 -1.95
CA GLU A 82 -9.29 7.45 -1.34
C GLU A 82 -9.44 7.99 0.11
N TRP A 83 -8.40 7.88 0.93
CA TRP A 83 -8.39 8.43 2.29
C TRP A 83 -8.42 9.97 2.31
N GLY A 84 -7.79 10.63 1.35
CA GLY A 84 -7.88 12.08 1.18
C GLY A 84 -9.27 12.57 0.75
N HIS A 85 -10.10 11.69 0.17
CA HIS A 85 -11.48 11.95 -0.19
C HIS A 85 -12.48 11.66 0.94
N GLU A 86 -12.09 10.95 2.00
CA GLU A 86 -12.83 10.91 3.27
C GLU A 86 -12.73 12.25 3.99
N ARG A 87 -13.46 13.26 3.48
CA ARG A 87 -13.70 14.50 4.22
C ARG A 87 -14.42 14.14 5.53
N PRO A 88 -14.06 14.74 6.68
CA PRO A 88 -14.89 14.67 7.86
C PRO A 88 -16.20 15.42 7.57
N HIS A 89 -17.24 14.71 7.17
CA HIS A 89 -18.60 15.20 7.26
C HIS A 89 -19.04 15.21 8.72
N ARG A 90 -18.62 16.24 9.46
CA ARG A 90 -19.46 16.75 10.55
C ARG A 90 -19.35 18.27 10.60
N SER A 91 -20.28 18.87 9.87
CA SER A 91 -20.79 20.21 10.06
C SER A 91 -20.94 20.57 11.55
N GLN A 92 -19.93 21.22 12.11
CA GLN A 92 -20.16 22.17 13.21
C GLN A 92 -20.02 23.56 12.62
N ARG A 93 -21.18 24.16 12.28
CA ARG A 93 -21.28 25.60 12.08
C ARG A 93 -20.70 26.28 13.33
N PRO A 94 -19.86 27.32 13.22
CA PRO A 94 -19.52 28.11 14.39
C PRO A 94 -20.82 28.73 14.91
N ILE A 95 -21.19 28.38 16.14
CA ILE A 95 -22.27 29.06 16.87
C ILE A 95 -21.75 30.49 17.06
N ARG A 96 -22.28 31.45 16.28
CA ARG A 96 -22.16 32.87 16.64
C ARG A 96 -22.94 33.07 17.92
N LEU A 97 -22.25 33.10 19.06
CA LEU A 97 -22.79 33.66 20.28
C LEU A 97 -23.00 35.15 20.04
N ARG A 98 -24.24 35.53 19.68
CA ARG A 98 -24.68 36.91 19.82
C ARG A 98 -24.81 37.18 21.31
N GLU A 99 -24.04 38.15 21.79
CA GLU A 99 -24.20 38.76 23.10
C GLU A 99 -25.68 39.16 23.30
N GLY A 100 -26.22 38.82 24.47
CA GLY A 100 -27.52 39.32 24.89
C GLY A 100 -28.40 38.26 25.52
N THR A 101 -28.58 38.40 26.84
CA THR A 101 -29.68 37.87 27.66
C THR A 101 -29.39 36.56 28.37
N VAL A 102 -28.78 36.71 29.56
CA VAL A 102 -28.98 35.78 30.68
C VAL A 102 -30.47 35.71 30.98
N ARG A 103 -31.11 34.58 30.65
CA ARG A 103 -32.37 34.18 31.27
C ARG A 103 -32.23 32.76 31.77
N ARG A 104 -32.06 32.65 33.10
CA ARG A 104 -32.27 31.43 33.87
C ARG A 104 -33.60 30.82 33.46
N ARG A 105 -33.61 29.53 33.08
CA ARG A 105 -34.82 28.72 33.16
C ARG A 105 -34.46 27.32 33.65
N ALA A 106 -34.83 27.11 34.92
CA ALA A 106 -35.09 25.89 35.66
C ALA A 106 -34.60 24.56 35.06
N MET A 107 -33.60 23.96 35.71
CA MET A 107 -33.53 22.50 35.83
C MET A 107 -34.57 22.08 36.87
N ILE A 108 -35.62 21.38 36.43
CA ILE A 108 -36.36 20.47 37.30
C ILE A 108 -35.76 19.10 37.00
N ASN A 109 -35.00 18.57 37.96
CA ASN A 109 -34.60 17.18 38.01
C ASN A 109 -34.73 16.72 39.46
N THR A 110 -35.76 15.93 39.74
CA THR A 110 -35.73 14.92 40.79
C THR A 110 -36.61 13.75 40.32
N CYS A 111 -35.94 12.70 39.84
CA CYS A 111 -36.41 11.33 40.02
C CYS A 111 -36.03 10.94 41.45
N GLY A 112 -36.98 10.36 42.19
CA GLY A 112 -36.84 9.97 43.60
C GLY A 112 -38.17 10.11 44.30
#